data_AF-A0A0D9XRL0-F1
#
_entry.id   AF-A0A0D9XRL0-F1
#
_cell.length_a   1.000
_cell.length_b   1.000
_cell.length_c   1.000
_cell.angle_alpha   90.00
_cell.angle_beta   90.00
_cell.angle_gamma   90.00
#
_symmetry.space_group_name_H-M   'P 1'
#
loop_
_entity.id
_entity.type
_entity.pdbx_description
1 polymer ?
#
loop_
_entity_poly.entity_id
_entity_poly.type
_entity_poly.pdbx_seq_one_letter_code
_entity_poly.pdbx_strand_id
1 'polypeptide(L)'
;MARAFGDFCLKDFGLISVPDVTYRRITEKDEFIVLATDGVWDVLTNQEVVDIVASCSGRSTAARSVVDLANETWRFKYPTSKTDDCAAVCLFLNKYDVTSGLSGHPVSSSGVGSRPRLPALSGKKVTPEDVDDGSDSNISGDERSLDGFTRLNTLLALPKFGDTSPTKK
;
A
#
# COMPACT_ATOMS: atom_id res chain seq x y z
N MET A 1 12.80 -7.19 13.62
CA MET A 1 12.26 -5.84 13.90
C MET A 1 12.37 -5.54 15.40
N ALA A 2 12.84 -4.36 15.82
CA ALA A 2 12.95 -3.98 17.26
C ALA A 2 11.93 -2.89 17.67
N ARG A 3 11.12 -2.41 16.73
CA ARG A 3 10.04 -1.44 16.97
C ARG A 3 8.78 -1.88 16.21
N ALA A 4 7.64 -1.99 16.88
CA ALA A 4 6.37 -2.38 16.26
C ALA A 4 5.16 -1.90 17.07
N PHE A 5 4.03 -1.72 16.38
CA PHE A 5 2.70 -1.71 17.02
C PHE A 5 2.25 -3.16 17.30
N GLY A 6 1.25 -3.38 18.15
CA GLY A 6 0.84 -4.73 18.56
C GLY A 6 1.90 -5.42 19.43
N ASP A 7 2.00 -6.74 19.35
CA ASP A 7 2.99 -7.58 20.06
C ASP A 7 3.10 -7.29 21.57
N PHE A 8 1.95 -7.19 22.23
CA PHE A 8 1.84 -6.80 23.65
C PHE A 8 2.71 -7.67 24.59
N CYS A 9 2.76 -8.98 24.36
CA CYS A 9 3.56 -9.93 25.15
C CYS A 9 5.08 -9.70 25.07
N LEU A 10 5.57 -8.91 24.10
CA LEU A 10 6.99 -8.63 23.89
C LEU A 10 7.43 -7.24 24.34
N LYS A 11 6.49 -6.37 24.79
CA LYS A 11 6.81 -4.99 25.20
C LYS A 11 7.78 -4.92 26.38
N ASP A 12 7.58 -5.77 27.37
CA ASP A 12 8.45 -5.87 28.55
C ASP A 12 9.83 -6.47 28.25
N PHE A 13 10.05 -6.95 27.02
CA PHE A 13 11.29 -7.59 26.56
C PHE A 13 12.07 -6.72 25.54
N GLY A 14 11.80 -5.41 25.51
CA GLY A 14 12.55 -4.43 24.73
C GLY A 14 11.94 -4.06 23.37
N LEU A 15 10.77 -4.59 23.02
CA LEU A 15 10.04 -4.16 21.82
C LEU A 15 9.27 -2.86 22.10
N ILE A 16 9.62 -1.76 21.44
CA ILE A 16 8.94 -0.47 21.63
C ILE A 16 8.00 -0.13 20.46
N SER A 17 7.03 0.77 20.69
CA SER A 17 6.14 1.31 19.63
C SER A 17 6.44 2.77 19.27
N VAL A 18 7.47 3.37 19.86
CA VAL A 18 7.89 4.76 19.59
C VAL A 18 8.57 4.83 18.21
N PRO A 19 8.05 5.62 17.25
CA PRO A 19 8.66 5.75 15.93
C PRO A 19 9.96 6.57 15.98
N ASP A 20 10.75 6.49 14.91
CA ASP A 20 11.71 7.54 14.60
C ASP A 20 10.99 8.65 13.82
N VAL A 21 11.31 9.92 14.10
CA VAL A 21 10.61 11.07 13.52
C VAL A 21 11.63 12.02 12.92
N THR A 22 11.59 12.17 11.59
CA THR A 22 12.46 13.08 10.85
C THR A 22 11.63 14.09 10.06
N TYR A 23 12.19 15.27 9.86
CA TYR A 23 11.56 16.36 9.11
C TYR A 23 12.43 16.74 7.91
N ARG A 24 11.86 16.71 6.71
CA ARG A 24 12.52 17.17 5.48
C ARG A 24 11.67 18.25 4.82
N ARG A 25 12.28 19.39 4.50
CA ARG A 25 11.62 20.44 3.72
C ARG A 25 11.59 20.01 2.25
N ILE A 26 10.39 19.78 1.72
CA ILE A 26 10.16 19.54 0.29
C ILE A 26 10.58 20.77 -0.51
N THR A 27 11.34 20.54 -1.58
CA THR A 27 11.82 21.54 -2.54
C THR A 27 11.26 21.24 -3.94
N GLU A 28 11.46 22.15 -4.88
CA GLU A 28 11.09 21.95 -6.30
C GLU A 28 11.91 20.85 -7.00
N LYS A 29 12.97 20.33 -6.35
CA LYS A 29 13.79 19.22 -6.84
C LYS A 29 13.30 17.85 -6.36
N ASP A 30 12.33 17.80 -5.44
CA ASP A 30 11.78 16.56 -4.92
C ASP A 30 10.51 16.22 -5.74
N GLU A 31 10.64 15.32 -6.73
CA GLU A 31 9.54 15.00 -7.66
C GLU A 31 8.47 14.07 -7.07
N PHE A 32 8.90 13.07 -6.29
CA PHE A 32 8.04 12.06 -5.69
C PHE A 32 8.63 11.46 -4.41
N ILE A 33 7.78 10.79 -3.63
CA ILE A 33 8.13 9.99 -2.45
C ILE A 33 7.63 8.57 -2.71
N VAL A 34 8.48 7.57 -2.42
CA VAL A 34 8.07 6.16 -2.42
C VAL A 34 8.09 5.64 -0.99
N LEU A 35 6.99 5.01 -0.57
CA LEU A 35 6.90 4.20 0.65
C LEU A 35 6.64 2.76 0.21
N ALA A 36 7.36 1.78 0.76
CA ALA A 36 7.15 0.37 0.44
C ALA A 36 7.54 -0.55 1.60
N THR A 37 7.06 -1.79 1.57
CA THR A 37 7.44 -2.85 2.53
C THR A 37 8.85 -3.38 2.28
N ASP A 38 9.41 -4.07 3.27
CA ASP A 38 10.64 -4.88 3.17
C ASP A 38 10.61 -5.85 1.99
N GLY A 39 9.46 -6.47 1.70
CA GLY A 39 9.26 -7.27 0.49
C GLY A 39 9.67 -6.58 -0.83
N VAL A 40 9.67 -5.24 -0.91
CA VAL A 40 10.25 -4.50 -2.05
C VAL A 40 11.75 -4.22 -1.84
N TRP A 41 12.14 -3.69 -0.68
CA TRP A 41 13.51 -3.22 -0.42
C TRP A 41 14.55 -4.34 -0.25
N ASP A 42 14.13 -5.55 0.08
CA ASP A 42 15.00 -6.73 0.18
C ASP A 42 15.49 -7.19 -1.21
N VAL A 43 14.76 -6.85 -2.28
CA VAL A 43 15.07 -7.28 -3.65
C VAL A 43 15.41 -6.13 -4.61
N LEU A 44 14.91 -4.92 -4.39
CA LEU A 44 15.20 -3.75 -5.22
C LEU A 44 15.96 -2.67 -4.44
N THR A 45 16.99 -2.09 -5.05
CA THR A 45 17.71 -0.95 -4.50
C THR A 45 16.93 0.35 -4.66
N ASN A 46 17.27 1.35 -3.83
CA ASN A 46 16.68 2.69 -3.89
C ASN A 46 16.76 3.31 -5.30
N GLN A 47 17.86 3.08 -6.04
CA GLN A 47 18.02 3.65 -7.38
C GLN A 47 17.14 2.91 -8.40
N GLU A 48 17.09 1.58 -8.37
CA GLU A 48 16.20 0.80 -9.25
C GLU A 48 14.74 1.24 -9.05
N VAL A 49 14.28 1.43 -7.82
CA VAL A 49 12.92 1.92 -7.53
C VAL A 49 12.70 3.34 -8.07
N VAL A 50 13.67 4.24 -7.96
CA VAL A 50 13.61 5.58 -8.57
C VAL A 50 13.52 5.51 -10.10
N ASP A 51 14.33 4.66 -10.74
CA ASP A 51 14.38 4.50 -12.19
C ASP A 51 13.07 3.92 -12.75
N ILE A 52 12.46 2.95 -12.04
CA ILE A 52 11.14 2.41 -12.38
C ILE A 52 10.06 3.49 -12.31
N VAL A 53 10.02 4.26 -11.20
CA VAL A 53 9.00 5.30 -11.01
C VAL A 53 9.16 6.45 -12.01
N ALA A 54 10.40 6.83 -12.33
CA ALA A 54 10.71 7.88 -13.30
C ALA A 54 10.46 7.46 -14.76
N SER A 55 10.58 6.17 -15.09
CA SER A 55 10.30 5.65 -16.44
C SER A 55 8.83 5.33 -16.72
N CYS A 56 7.97 5.38 -15.70
CA CYS A 56 6.54 5.12 -15.85
C CYS A 56 5.81 6.26 -16.58
N SER A 57 5.08 5.92 -17.65
CA SER A 57 4.25 6.87 -18.41
C SER A 57 3.03 7.39 -17.65
N GLY A 58 2.58 6.69 -16.61
CA GLY A 58 1.45 7.06 -15.78
C GLY A 58 1.77 7.03 -14.28
N ARG A 59 1.43 8.10 -13.57
CA ARG A 59 1.56 8.18 -12.10
C ARG A 59 0.82 7.03 -11.39
N SER A 60 -0.31 6.59 -11.94
CA SER A 60 -1.14 5.49 -11.43
C SER A 60 -0.53 4.09 -11.63
N THR A 61 0.41 3.91 -12.56
CA THR A 61 1.06 2.61 -12.80
C THR A 61 2.36 2.44 -12.03
N ALA A 62 2.99 3.53 -11.59
CA ALA A 62 4.32 3.51 -10.95
C ALA A 62 4.43 2.53 -9.76
N ALA A 63 3.53 2.61 -8.79
CA ALA A 63 3.54 1.72 -7.62
C ALA A 63 3.34 0.24 -8.01
N ARG A 64 2.52 -0.01 -9.04
CA ARG A 64 2.32 -1.36 -9.58
C ARG A 64 3.59 -1.87 -10.27
N SER A 65 4.25 -1.06 -11.10
CA SER A 65 5.49 -1.46 -11.77
C SER A 65 6.62 -1.78 -10.79
N VAL A 66 6.70 -1.08 -9.65
CA VAL A 66 7.63 -1.41 -8.56
C VAL A 66 7.30 -2.78 -7.94
N VAL A 67 6.03 -3.04 -7.62
CA VAL A 67 5.59 -4.33 -7.03
C VAL A 67 5.74 -5.49 -8.01
N ASP A 68 5.38 -5.30 -9.29
CA ASP A 68 5.49 -6.32 -10.33
C ASP A 68 6.98 -6.73 -10.52
N LEU A 69 7.92 -5.76 -10.61
CA LEU A 69 9.35 -6.07 -10.70
C LEU A 69 9.93 -6.67 -9.42
N ALA A 70 9.48 -6.24 -8.23
CA ALA A 70 9.91 -6.85 -6.97
C ALA A 70 9.52 -8.34 -6.92
N ASN A 71 8.29 -8.67 -7.30
CA ASN A 71 7.80 -10.06 -7.40
C ASN A 71 8.61 -10.91 -8.39
N GLU A 72 8.94 -10.37 -9.57
CA GLU A 72 9.82 -11.05 -10.54
C GLU A 72 11.23 -11.26 -9.98
N THR A 73 11.78 -10.24 -9.32
CA THR A 73 13.14 -10.27 -8.75
C THR A 73 13.25 -11.27 -7.59
N TRP A 74 12.22 -11.40 -6.75
CA TRP A 74 12.13 -12.47 -5.74
C TRP A 74 12.25 -13.85 -6.35
N ARG A 75 11.50 -14.12 -7.43
CA ARG A 75 11.48 -15.42 -8.10
C ARG A 75 12.81 -15.75 -8.78
N PHE A 76 13.56 -14.74 -9.20
CA PHE A 76 14.89 -14.90 -9.78
C PHE A 76 16.00 -15.05 -8.73
N LYS A 77 16.05 -14.18 -7.72
CA LYS A 77 17.09 -14.20 -6.66
C LYS A 77 16.92 -15.37 -5.68
N TYR A 78 15.68 -15.73 -5.37
CA TYR A 78 15.34 -16.71 -4.34
C TYR A 78 14.33 -17.76 -4.85
N PRO A 79 14.68 -18.56 -5.88
CA PRO A 79 13.74 -19.46 -6.58
C PRO A 79 13.15 -20.57 -5.71
N THR A 80 13.74 -20.85 -4.55
CA THR A 80 13.27 -21.85 -3.57
C THR A 80 12.50 -21.24 -2.40
N SER A 81 12.42 -19.90 -2.31
CA SER A 81 11.75 -19.19 -1.22
C SER A 81 10.35 -18.75 -1.64
N LYS A 82 9.46 -18.57 -0.65
CA LYS A 82 8.20 -17.88 -0.88
C LYS A 82 8.49 -16.39 -1.13
N THR A 83 7.89 -15.80 -2.16
CA THR A 83 7.84 -14.34 -2.33
C THR A 83 7.11 -13.71 -1.14
N ASP A 84 7.65 -12.59 -0.66
CA ASP A 84 7.06 -11.83 0.45
C ASP A 84 5.95 -10.86 -0.01
N ASP A 85 5.16 -10.36 0.93
CA ASP A 85 4.03 -9.47 0.65
C ASP A 85 4.52 -8.06 0.25
N CYS A 86 4.66 -7.85 -1.06
CA CYS A 86 5.15 -6.61 -1.66
C CYS A 86 4.05 -5.55 -1.76
N ALA A 87 4.21 -4.42 -1.08
CA ALA A 87 3.33 -3.26 -1.18
C ALA A 87 4.14 -1.96 -1.37
N ALA A 88 3.64 -1.06 -2.22
CA ALA A 88 4.28 0.24 -2.50
C ALA A 88 3.23 1.36 -2.70
N VAL A 89 3.60 2.58 -2.35
CA VAL A 89 2.86 3.82 -2.56
C VAL A 89 3.79 4.87 -3.16
N CYS A 90 3.45 5.39 -4.33
CA CYS A 90 4.19 6.46 -5.01
C CYS A 90 3.39 7.77 -4.94
N LEU A 91 3.86 8.73 -4.13
CA LEU A 91 3.27 10.06 -3.99
C LEU A 91 4.05 11.06 -4.85
N PHE A 92 3.44 11.54 -5.93
CA PHE A 92 4.01 12.59 -6.77
C PHE A 92 3.74 13.98 -6.16
N LEU A 93 4.77 14.80 -6.04
CA LEU A 93 4.74 16.09 -5.32
C LEU A 93 4.47 17.30 -6.23
N ASN A 94 4.24 17.07 -7.53
CA ASN A 94 4.13 18.10 -8.54
C ASN A 94 2.95 19.06 -8.27
N LYS A 95 3.26 20.33 -7.96
CA LYS A 95 2.29 21.29 -7.39
C LYS A 95 1.35 21.98 -8.40
N TYR A 96 1.43 21.62 -9.68
CA TYR A 96 0.73 22.34 -10.75
C TYR A 96 0.00 21.41 -11.73
N ASP A 97 -1.17 20.91 -11.30
CA ASP A 97 -2.23 20.37 -12.17
C ASP A 97 -3.58 21.08 -11.87
N VAL A 98 -3.54 22.37 -11.49
CA VAL A 98 -4.73 23.18 -11.09
C VAL A 98 -5.08 24.26 -12.14
N THR A 99 -4.54 24.18 -13.36
CA THR A 99 -4.80 25.15 -14.44
C THR A 99 -5.14 24.52 -15.80
N SER A 100 -5.65 23.28 -15.81
CA SER A 100 -6.08 22.58 -17.05
C SER A 100 -7.61 22.39 -17.15
N GLY A 101 -8.39 22.90 -16.19
CA GLY A 101 -9.84 22.66 -16.07
C GLY A 101 -10.79 23.80 -16.48
N LEU A 102 -10.27 24.97 -16.90
CA LEU A 102 -11.07 26.16 -17.18
C LEU A 102 -10.72 26.86 -18.51
N SER A 103 -10.63 26.10 -19.59
CA SER A 103 -10.78 26.65 -20.95
C SER A 103 -12.21 26.45 -21.44
N GLY A 104 -13.09 27.40 -21.13
CA GLY A 104 -14.44 27.44 -21.69
C GLY A 104 -14.37 27.69 -23.19
N HIS A 105 -14.70 26.68 -24.01
CA HIS A 105 -14.82 26.86 -25.45
C HIS A 105 -16.04 27.72 -25.79
N PRO A 106 -15.89 28.89 -26.45
CA PRO A 106 -17.00 29.54 -27.09
C PRO A 106 -17.42 28.73 -28.32
N VAL A 107 -18.72 28.45 -28.44
CA VAL A 107 -19.30 27.75 -29.58
C VAL A 107 -19.13 28.58 -30.84
N SER A 108 -18.70 27.96 -31.95
CA SER A 108 -18.74 28.58 -33.28
C SER A 108 -19.08 27.54 -34.34
N SER A 109 -20.08 27.87 -35.15
CA SER A 109 -20.79 26.95 -36.05
C SER A 109 -20.22 26.93 -37.48
N SER A 110 -19.74 25.76 -37.92
CA SER A 110 -19.55 25.31 -39.33
C SER A 110 -19.05 23.85 -39.33
N GLY A 111 -19.16 23.03 -40.39
CA GLY A 111 -19.85 23.21 -41.67
C GLY A 111 -19.66 22.01 -42.63
N VAL A 112 -20.66 21.73 -43.47
CA VAL A 112 -20.66 20.89 -44.71
C VAL A 112 -19.66 19.70 -44.82
N GLY A 113 -20.18 18.49 -44.57
CA GLY A 113 -20.22 17.37 -45.54
C GLY A 113 -18.94 16.70 -46.10
N SER A 114 -18.73 15.42 -45.74
CA SER A 114 -18.75 14.26 -46.68
C SER A 114 -18.56 12.90 -45.98
N ARG A 115 -19.22 11.84 -46.47
CA ARG A 115 -19.08 10.43 -46.03
C ARG A 115 -17.96 9.72 -46.82
N PRO A 116 -17.39 8.61 -46.31
CA PRO A 116 -17.80 7.29 -46.84
C PRO A 116 -18.33 6.25 -45.82
N ARG A 117 -18.92 5.18 -46.37
CA ARG A 117 -19.33 3.88 -45.78
C ARG A 117 -18.15 2.89 -45.77
N LEU A 118 -18.09 1.71 -45.12
CA LEU A 118 -18.92 0.79 -44.27
C LEU A 118 -17.86 -0.16 -43.57
N PRO A 119 -18.18 -1.24 -42.78
CA PRO A 119 -19.46 -1.73 -42.24
C PRO A 119 -19.49 -1.97 -40.71
N ALA A 120 -20.67 -2.27 -40.18
CA ALA A 120 -20.87 -2.77 -38.81
C ALA A 120 -21.04 -4.30 -38.78
N LEU A 121 -20.64 -4.94 -37.68
CA LEU A 121 -21.12 -6.27 -37.31
C LEU A 121 -21.59 -6.31 -35.85
N SER A 122 -22.73 -7.00 -35.67
CA SER A 122 -23.35 -7.45 -34.43
C SER A 122 -22.34 -7.94 -33.39
N GLY A 123 -22.48 -7.72 -32.08
CA GLY A 123 -23.65 -7.26 -31.32
C GLY A 123 -24.15 -8.35 -30.38
N LYS A 124 -24.06 -8.12 -29.06
CA LYS A 124 -24.92 -8.72 -28.03
C LYS A 124 -24.92 -7.85 -26.77
N LYS A 125 -26.08 -7.31 -26.45
CA LYS A 125 -26.41 -6.57 -25.22
C LYS A 125 -26.90 -7.58 -24.18
N VAL A 126 -26.40 -7.53 -22.95
CA VAL A 126 -26.99 -8.19 -21.78
C VAL A 126 -26.92 -7.22 -20.61
N THR A 127 -28.04 -7.03 -19.93
CA THR A 127 -28.28 -6.16 -18.77
C THR A 127 -29.54 -6.66 -18.06
N PRO A 128 -29.70 -6.41 -16.76
CA PRO A 128 -29.07 -7.08 -15.62
C PRO A 128 -30.07 -8.05 -14.94
N GLU A 129 -29.64 -8.77 -13.89
CA GLU A 129 -30.56 -9.37 -12.92
C GLU A 129 -30.16 -8.97 -11.50
N ASP A 130 -31.18 -8.71 -10.68
CA ASP A 130 -31.08 -8.06 -9.38
C ASP A 130 -30.85 -9.07 -8.25
N VAL A 131 -30.02 -8.70 -7.26
CA VAL A 131 -30.08 -9.28 -5.91
C VAL A 131 -29.98 -8.13 -4.91
N ASP A 132 -31.14 -7.75 -4.39
CA ASP A 132 -31.30 -6.93 -3.20
C ASP A 132 -31.55 -7.86 -2.00
N ASP A 133 -30.74 -7.75 -0.95
CA ASP A 133 -31.20 -7.97 0.41
C ASP A 133 -30.33 -7.15 1.37
N GLY A 134 -31.00 -6.32 2.17
CA GLY A 134 -30.37 -5.31 3.01
C GLY A 134 -30.17 -5.76 4.46
N SER A 135 -29.27 -5.09 5.17
CA SER A 135 -29.32 -5.07 6.64
C SER A 135 -28.74 -3.76 7.19
N ASP A 136 -29.62 -2.78 7.35
CA ASP A 136 -29.34 -1.60 8.16
C ASP A 136 -29.04 -2.02 9.61
N SER A 137 -27.93 -1.53 10.16
CA SER A 137 -27.79 -1.38 11.61
C SER A 137 -27.03 -0.10 11.93
N ASN A 138 -27.78 1.00 12.02
CA ASN A 138 -27.35 2.16 12.79
C ASN A 138 -27.08 1.71 14.23
N ILE A 139 -25.82 1.74 14.66
CA ILE A 139 -25.50 1.68 16.08
C ILE A 139 -25.02 3.07 16.53
N SER A 140 -25.80 3.65 17.43
CA SER A 140 -25.57 4.98 18.01
C SER A 140 -24.27 5.00 18.80
N GLY A 141 -23.51 6.10 18.71
CA GLY A 141 -22.29 6.25 19.48
C GLY A 141 -22.55 6.38 20.98
N ASP A 142 -21.89 5.55 21.76
CA ASP A 142 -21.76 5.64 23.21
C ASP A 142 -20.27 5.65 23.63
N GLU A 143 -19.75 6.84 23.93
CA GLU A 143 -18.44 6.99 24.59
C GLU A 143 -18.48 6.40 26.01
N ARG A 144 -18.15 5.11 26.15
CA ARG A 144 -17.87 4.49 27.46
C ARG A 144 -16.66 3.58 27.46
N SER A 145 -15.64 4.04 28.19
CA SER A 145 -14.58 3.27 28.86
C SER A 145 -13.72 2.31 28.02
N LEU A 146 -12.52 2.79 27.70
CA LEU A 146 -11.36 2.03 27.23
C LEU A 146 -10.74 1.07 28.30
N ASP A 147 -11.54 0.56 29.25
CA ASP A 147 -11.06 -0.26 30.40
C ASP A 147 -11.12 -1.79 30.16
N GLY A 148 -11.55 -2.24 28.97
CA GLY A 148 -11.83 -3.66 28.70
C GLY A 148 -10.63 -4.55 28.38
N PHE A 149 -9.48 -4.00 27.95
CA PHE A 149 -8.39 -4.79 27.35
C PHE A 149 -7.36 -5.34 28.36
N THR A 150 -7.81 -5.83 29.52
CA THR A 150 -6.94 -6.47 30.51
C THR A 150 -7.15 -7.99 30.56
N ARG A 151 -6.13 -8.72 30.07
CA ARG A 151 -5.84 -10.16 30.32
C ARG A 151 -6.77 -11.21 29.69
N LEU A 152 -6.44 -11.59 28.46
CA LEU A 152 -6.36 -13.01 28.11
C LEU A 152 -4.88 -13.43 28.01
N ASN A 153 -4.34 -13.95 29.11
CA ASN A 153 -3.05 -14.62 29.10
C ASN A 153 -3.19 -15.95 28.35
N THR A 154 -2.90 -15.97 27.05
CA THR A 154 -2.65 -17.23 26.34
C THR A 154 -1.45 -17.91 26.97
N LEU A 155 -1.68 -19.04 27.62
CA LEU A 155 -0.68 -19.82 28.35
C LEU A 155 0.33 -20.50 27.40
N LEU A 156 1.24 -19.72 26.82
CA LEU A 156 2.52 -20.22 26.36
C LEU A 156 3.43 -20.39 27.57
N ALA A 157 3.27 -21.52 28.27
CA ALA A 157 4.19 -21.95 29.30
C ALA A 157 5.55 -22.30 28.66
N LEU A 158 6.43 -21.31 28.57
CA LEU A 158 7.82 -21.51 28.13
C LEU A 158 8.50 -22.52 29.07
N PRO A 159 9.30 -23.48 28.55
CA PRO A 159 10.01 -24.44 29.40
C PRO A 159 10.95 -23.72 30.36
N LYS A 160 10.79 -23.97 31.66
CA LYS A 160 11.77 -23.53 32.66
C LYS A 160 13.05 -24.35 32.49
N PHE A 161 14.11 -23.72 32.00
CA PHE A 161 15.46 -24.26 32.16
C PHE A 161 15.79 -24.31 33.66
N GLY A 162 16.26 -25.46 34.14
CA GLY A 162 16.36 -25.75 35.57
C GLY A 162 17.50 -25.02 36.27
N ASP A 163 17.28 -24.69 37.55
CA ASP A 163 18.28 -24.10 38.44
C ASP A 163 19.45 -25.06 38.69
N THR A 164 20.61 -24.79 38.09
CA THR A 164 21.88 -25.41 38.52
C THR A 164 22.42 -24.70 39.76
N SER A 165 21.89 -25.05 40.93
CA SER A 165 22.48 -24.62 42.20
C SER A 165 23.93 -25.14 42.36
N PRO A 166 24.89 -24.32 42.84
CA PRO A 166 26.27 -24.75 43.00
C PRO A 166 26.42 -25.64 44.24
N THR A 167 26.64 -26.94 44.04
CA THR A 167 27.01 -27.86 45.12
C THR A 167 28.42 -27.54 45.64
N LYS A 168 28.52 -27.00 46.86
CA LYS A 168 29.78 -26.94 47.61
C LYS A 168 30.26 -28.35 47.99
N LYS A 169 31.47 -28.70 47.58
CA LYS A 169 32.41 -29.56 48.31
C LYS A 169 33.82 -29.02 48.10
#